data_AF-A0A2V8Q4T8-F1
#
_entry.id   AF-A0A2V8Q4T8-F1
#
_cell.length_a   1.000
_cell.length_b   1.000
_cell.length_c   1.000
_cell.angle_alpha   90.00
_cell.angle_beta   90.00
_cell.angle_gamma   90.00
#
_symmetry.space_group_name_H-M   'P 1'
#
loop_
_entity.id
_entity.type
_entity.pdbx_description
1 polymer ?
#
loop_
_entity_poly.entity_id
_entity_poly.type
_entity_poly.pdbx_seq_one_letter_code
_entity_poly.pdbx_strand_id
1 'polypeptide(L)'
;MNKSYQGASFTGFEPAAGIELPLGRGIDTNCDNKDAGALAGSLDKLSQNGAPRAEIDAFKLWLAFIDHGDTKTDNHKFACLKSDKNGNARICEPGEAVFYVSDMGSTWGFSSSSEKKARLSAWKEKEPIKVSGGSCTANAKSVGDTKVSEGGRQLLATNLQRLLAAEQRNGTITKVFAASRNAERDRPPSEWAAEFIRKANMIINARCSN
;
A
#
# COMPACT_ATOMS: atom_id res chain seq x y z
N MET A 1 1.52 -10.82 -21.49
CA MET A 1 2.10 -12.05 -20.90
C MET A 1 1.50 -12.21 -19.52
N ASN A 2 0.71 -13.27 -19.29
CA ASN A 2 0.16 -13.59 -17.97
C ASN A 2 1.29 -14.25 -17.16
N LYS A 3 1.70 -13.63 -16.04
CA LYS A 3 2.72 -14.17 -15.13
C LYS A 3 2.00 -14.81 -13.94
N SER A 4 2.33 -16.04 -13.54
CA SER A 4 1.72 -16.65 -12.34
C SER A 4 2.50 -16.27 -11.07
N TYR A 5 1.84 -15.71 -10.05
CA TYR A 5 2.38 -15.52 -8.70
C TYR A 5 1.56 -16.35 -7.71
N GLN A 6 2.19 -17.29 -7.01
CA GLN A 6 1.55 -18.15 -5.99
C GLN A 6 0.25 -18.84 -6.46
N GLY A 7 0.21 -19.32 -7.71
CA GLY A 7 -0.96 -20.01 -8.27
C GLY A 7 -2.06 -19.08 -8.81
N ALA A 8 -1.96 -17.77 -8.59
CA ALA A 8 -2.80 -16.78 -9.26
C ALA A 8 -2.12 -16.30 -10.55
N SER A 9 -2.86 -16.26 -11.65
CA SER A 9 -2.39 -15.62 -12.88
C SER A 9 -2.50 -14.11 -12.73
N PHE A 10 -1.36 -13.44 -12.72
CA PHE A 10 -1.21 -11.99 -12.64
C PHE A 10 -0.82 -11.47 -14.03
N THR A 11 -1.69 -10.68 -14.65
CA THR A 11 -1.23 -9.87 -15.78
C THR A 11 -0.47 -8.68 -15.19
N GLY A 12 0.68 -8.28 -15.76
CA GLY A 12 1.47 -7.13 -15.26
C GLY A 12 0.75 -5.77 -15.34
N PHE A 13 -0.58 -5.79 -15.47
CA PHE A 13 -1.49 -4.67 -15.57
C PHE A 13 -2.78 -4.97 -14.77
N GLU A 14 -2.66 -5.59 -13.61
CA GLU A 14 -3.77 -5.72 -12.68
C GLU A 14 -3.78 -4.51 -11.73
N PRO A 15 -4.94 -3.84 -11.55
CA PRO A 15 -5.05 -2.76 -10.60
C PRO A 15 -4.93 -3.32 -9.18
N ALA A 16 -3.70 -3.35 -8.66
CA ALA A 16 -3.41 -3.68 -7.27
C ALA A 16 -3.71 -2.45 -6.39
N ALA A 17 -4.36 -2.69 -5.24
CA ALA A 17 -4.40 -1.72 -4.14
C ALA A 17 -3.03 -1.70 -3.44
N GLY A 18 -1.98 -1.35 -4.18
CA GLY A 18 -0.59 -1.38 -3.75
C GLY A 18 0.24 -0.41 -4.58
N ILE A 19 1.41 -0.06 -4.06
CA ILE A 19 2.38 0.74 -4.80
C ILE A 19 3.38 -0.21 -5.46
N GLU A 20 3.58 -0.03 -6.77
CA GLU A 20 4.72 -0.57 -7.50
C GLU A 20 5.94 0.30 -7.15
N LEU A 21 6.92 -0.25 -6.43
CA LEU A 21 8.11 0.46 -5.98
C LEU A 21 9.34 -0.28 -6.50
N PRO A 22 10.21 0.31 -7.32
CA PRO A 22 11.49 -0.31 -7.65
C PRO A 22 12.37 -0.41 -6.40
N LEU A 23 12.61 -1.62 -5.90
CA LEU A 23 13.55 -1.86 -4.81
C LEU A 23 14.99 -1.70 -5.32
N GLY A 24 15.73 -0.76 -4.76
CA GLY A 24 17.13 -0.45 -5.13
C GLY A 24 18.12 -1.59 -4.90
N ARG A 25 17.80 -2.58 -4.04
CA ARG A 25 18.54 -3.85 -3.91
C ARG A 25 17.56 -4.99 -3.64
N GLY A 26 17.91 -6.16 -4.17
CA GLY A 26 17.10 -7.38 -4.24
C GLY A 26 16.39 -7.88 -2.99
N ILE A 27 15.46 -8.81 -3.22
CA ILE A 27 14.66 -9.53 -2.21
C ILE A 27 15.41 -10.79 -1.77
N ASP A 28 15.37 -11.11 -0.47
CA ASP A 28 16.00 -12.31 0.08
C ASP A 28 15.16 -13.54 -0.29
N THR A 29 15.71 -14.36 -1.19
CA THR A 29 14.99 -15.54 -1.71
C THR A 29 15.12 -16.80 -0.89
N ASN A 30 15.99 -16.80 0.13
CA ASN A 30 16.12 -17.95 1.01
C ASN A 30 15.18 -17.82 2.22
N CYS A 31 14.46 -16.69 2.34
CA CYS A 31 13.67 -16.35 3.53
C CYS A 31 14.50 -16.34 4.83
N ASP A 32 15.83 -16.29 4.72
CA ASP A 32 16.75 -16.31 5.86
C ASP A 32 16.58 -15.04 6.70
N ASN A 33 16.30 -13.92 6.03
CA ASN A 33 15.82 -12.68 6.61
C ASN A 33 14.38 -12.48 6.13
N LYS A 34 13.40 -12.72 7.00
CA LYS A 34 11.99 -12.56 6.66
C LYS A 34 11.77 -11.20 5.96
N ASP A 35 11.37 -11.25 4.68
CA ASP A 35 10.85 -10.09 3.95
C ASP A 35 9.42 -9.72 4.35
N ALA A 36 8.87 -10.51 5.28
CA ALA A 36 7.82 -10.13 6.20
C ALA A 36 8.40 -9.31 7.35
N GLY A 37 7.99 -8.04 7.46
CA GLY A 37 8.35 -7.15 8.56
C GLY A 37 7.14 -6.34 9.00
N ALA A 38 7.20 -5.75 10.19
CA ALA A 38 6.24 -4.70 10.52
C ALA A 38 6.33 -3.60 9.44
N LEU A 39 5.23 -2.92 9.13
CA LEU A 39 5.21 -1.89 8.07
C LEU A 39 6.28 -0.81 8.25
N ALA A 40 6.60 -0.46 9.50
CA ALA A 40 7.71 0.42 9.83
C ALA A 40 9.06 -0.16 9.39
N GLY A 41 9.30 -1.45 9.63
CA GLY A 41 10.49 -2.15 9.14
C GLY A 41 10.56 -2.26 7.61
N SER A 42 9.42 -2.22 6.91
CA SER A 42 9.39 -2.13 5.44
C SER A 42 9.85 -0.76 4.93
N LEU A 43 9.46 0.32 5.62
CA LEU A 43 9.92 1.68 5.34
C LEU A 43 11.42 1.85 5.64
N ASP A 44 11.91 1.24 6.72
CA ASP A 44 13.34 1.24 7.06
C ASP A 44 14.15 0.50 6.00
N LYS A 45 13.67 -0.67 5.52
CA LYS A 45 14.30 -1.42 4.43
C LYS A 45 14.38 -0.60 3.13
N LEU A 46 13.31 0.12 2.76
CA LEU A 46 13.33 1.00 1.57
C LEU A 46 14.41 2.09 1.69
N SER A 47 14.48 2.71 2.86
CA SER A 47 15.44 3.78 3.15
C SER A 47 16.88 3.26 3.14
N GLN A 48 17.14 2.12 3.78
CA GLN A 48 18.47 1.48 3.84
C GLN A 48 18.95 0.99 2.47
N ASN A 49 18.03 0.59 1.59
CA ASN A 49 18.35 0.09 0.25
C ASN A 49 18.43 1.18 -0.83
N GLY A 50 18.33 2.46 -0.44
CA GLY A 50 18.52 3.59 -1.34
C GLY A 50 17.35 3.83 -2.31
N ALA A 51 16.13 3.47 -1.92
CA ALA A 51 14.95 3.81 -2.72
C ALA A 51 14.85 5.35 -2.91
N PRO A 52 14.48 5.83 -4.11
CA PRO A 52 14.23 7.24 -4.36
C PRO A 52 13.32 7.88 -3.31
N ARG A 53 13.56 9.15 -2.96
CA ARG A 53 12.75 9.85 -1.94
C ARG A 53 11.27 9.86 -2.26
N ALA A 54 10.90 9.99 -3.55
CA ALA A 54 9.51 9.95 -3.99
C ALA A 54 8.84 8.61 -3.69
N GLU A 55 9.55 7.50 -3.80
CA GLU A 55 9.04 6.16 -3.50
C GLU A 55 8.85 5.93 -2.02
N ILE A 56 9.82 6.37 -1.21
CA ILE A 56 9.72 6.38 0.25
C ILE A 56 8.48 7.19 0.65
N ASP A 57 8.33 8.40 0.13
CA ASP A 57 7.22 9.29 0.47
C ASP A 57 5.86 8.79 -0.03
N ALA A 58 5.81 8.16 -1.20
CA ALA A 58 4.62 7.47 -1.68
C ALA A 58 4.23 6.33 -0.73
N PHE A 59 5.22 5.52 -0.30
CA PHE A 59 5.00 4.43 0.64
C PHE A 59 4.46 4.92 1.98
N LYS A 60 5.08 5.97 2.55
CA LYS A 60 4.58 6.64 3.76
C LYS A 60 3.12 7.06 3.65
N LEU A 61 2.76 7.65 2.51
CA LEU A 61 1.41 8.13 2.27
C LEU A 61 0.42 6.98 2.08
N TRP A 62 0.85 5.87 1.46
CA TRP A 62 0.07 4.64 1.39
C TRP A 62 -0.17 4.02 2.76
N LEU A 63 0.84 4.00 3.64
CA LEU A 63 0.67 3.54 5.02
C LEU A 63 -0.37 4.38 5.77
N ALA A 64 -0.37 5.70 5.57
CA ALA A 64 -1.40 6.58 6.11
C ALA A 64 -2.78 6.39 5.46
N PHE A 65 -2.82 6.03 4.19
CA PHE A 65 -4.05 5.71 3.46
C PHE A 65 -4.77 4.49 4.00
N ILE A 66 -4.03 3.40 4.21
CA ILE A 66 -4.60 2.16 4.77
C ILE A 66 -4.94 2.29 6.26
N ASP A 67 -4.26 3.21 6.97
CA ASP A 67 -4.39 3.43 8.43
C ASP A 67 -4.36 2.11 9.21
N HIS A 68 -3.26 1.39 9.01
CA HIS A 68 -3.21 0.01 9.41
C HIS A 68 -2.99 -0.18 10.92
N GLY A 69 -3.82 -1.04 11.54
CA GLY A 69 -3.63 -1.55 12.91
C GLY A 69 -3.14 -3.01 13.01
N ASP A 70 -3.07 -3.79 11.93
CA ASP A 70 -2.53 -5.16 11.97
C ASP A 70 -1.00 -5.08 11.92
N THR A 71 -0.41 -5.44 13.04
CA THR A 71 1.03 -5.47 13.26
C THR A 71 1.62 -6.82 12.87
N LYS A 72 0.80 -7.77 12.37
CA LYS A 72 1.29 -9.09 11.93
C LYS A 72 2.15 -8.94 10.69
N THR A 73 3.43 -9.21 10.88
CA THR A 73 4.47 -9.17 9.85
C THR A 73 4.16 -10.04 8.64
N ASP A 74 3.42 -11.13 8.84
CA ASP A 74 3.13 -12.11 7.79
C ASP A 74 2.15 -11.61 6.73
N ASN A 75 1.41 -10.54 7.03
CA ASN A 75 0.43 -9.92 6.13
C ASN A 75 1.04 -8.89 5.18
N HIS A 76 2.33 -8.57 5.32
CA HIS A 76 3.00 -7.51 4.57
C HIS A 76 4.27 -8.03 3.96
N LYS A 77 4.35 -8.07 2.63
CA LYS A 77 5.50 -8.63 1.94
C LYS A 77 5.85 -7.81 0.70
N PHE A 78 7.14 -7.64 0.50
CA PHE A 78 7.67 -7.31 -0.81
C PHE A 78 7.79 -8.59 -1.65
N ALA A 79 7.48 -8.50 -2.93
CA ALA A 79 7.70 -9.55 -3.90
C ALA A 79 8.36 -8.99 -5.17
N CYS A 80 9.13 -9.82 -5.87
CA CYS A 80 9.61 -9.49 -7.22
C CYS A 80 8.72 -10.19 -8.24
N LEU A 81 8.10 -9.43 -9.14
CA LEU A 81 7.42 -9.94 -10.32
C LEU A 81 8.42 -10.47 -11.37
N LYS A 82 9.64 -9.95 -11.35
CA LYS A 82 10.78 -10.42 -12.13
C LYS A 82 12.07 -10.18 -11.35
N SER A 83 12.95 -11.16 -11.38
CA SER A 83 14.16 -11.14 -10.57
C SER A 83 15.26 -11.94 -11.24
N ASP A 84 16.48 -11.42 -11.17
CA ASP A 84 17.68 -12.12 -11.59
C ASP A 84 18.35 -12.79 -10.40
N LYS A 85 18.92 -13.97 -10.63
CA LYS A 85 19.68 -14.68 -9.62
C LYS A 85 21.08 -14.07 -9.51
N ASN A 86 21.47 -13.66 -8.32
CA ASN A 86 22.84 -13.22 -8.02
C ASN A 86 23.38 -14.02 -6.83
N GLY A 87 24.09 -15.13 -7.14
CA GLY A 87 24.55 -16.07 -6.13
C GLY A 87 23.39 -16.72 -5.36
N ASN A 88 23.38 -16.54 -4.04
CA ASN A 88 22.32 -17.01 -3.14
C ASN A 88 21.21 -15.98 -2.89
N ALA A 89 21.28 -14.81 -3.54
CA ALA A 89 20.24 -13.78 -3.48
C ALA A 89 19.53 -13.65 -4.84
N ARG A 90 18.33 -13.05 -4.87
CA ARG A 90 17.78 -12.51 -6.12
C ARG A 90 17.65 -11.01 -6.07
N ILE A 91 17.93 -10.39 -7.20
CA ILE A 91 17.77 -8.96 -7.40
C ILE A 91 16.50 -8.76 -8.20
N CYS A 92 15.53 -8.02 -7.65
CA CYS A 92 14.39 -7.61 -8.48
C CYS A 92 14.93 -6.74 -9.61
N GLU A 93 14.45 -7.00 -10.82
CA GLU A 93 14.71 -6.06 -11.90
C GLU A 93 14.10 -4.69 -11.56
N PRO A 94 14.69 -3.58 -12.05
CA PRO A 94 14.15 -2.25 -11.83
C PRO A 94 12.66 -2.17 -12.22
N GLY A 95 11.82 -1.74 -11.28
CA GLY A 95 10.37 -1.60 -11.48
C GLY A 95 9.56 -2.87 -11.25
N GLU A 96 10.19 -4.01 -10.98
CA GLU A 96 9.50 -5.30 -10.83
C GLU A 96 9.27 -5.68 -9.36
N ALA A 97 9.60 -4.79 -8.42
CA ALA A 97 9.27 -4.99 -7.02
C ALA A 97 7.87 -4.43 -6.69
N VAL A 98 7.11 -5.22 -5.94
CA VAL A 98 5.76 -4.89 -5.51
C VAL A 98 5.65 -5.08 -4.01
N PHE A 99 4.99 -4.13 -3.34
CA PHE A 99 4.53 -4.32 -1.98
C PHE A 99 3.08 -4.77 -2.00
N TYR A 100 2.77 -5.90 -1.35
CA TYR A 100 1.40 -6.36 -1.22
C TYR A 100 1.01 -6.56 0.24
N VAL A 101 -0.27 -6.33 0.50
CA VAL A 101 -0.92 -6.61 1.78
C VAL A 101 -1.83 -7.81 1.57
N SER A 102 -1.57 -8.90 2.29
CA SER A 102 -2.47 -10.04 2.37
C SER A 102 -3.41 -9.89 3.57
N ASP A 103 -4.58 -10.52 3.50
CA ASP A 103 -5.62 -10.44 4.53
C ASP A 103 -6.16 -9.01 4.77
N MET A 104 -6.81 -8.46 3.73
CA MET A 104 -7.41 -7.12 3.77
C MET A 104 -8.58 -6.98 4.76
N GLY A 105 -9.03 -8.07 5.40
CA GLY A 105 -10.16 -8.09 6.33
C GLY A 105 -9.85 -7.46 7.69
N SER A 106 -8.56 -7.33 8.06
CA SER A 106 -8.07 -6.59 9.23
C SER A 106 -7.32 -5.31 8.85
N THR A 107 -7.14 -5.03 7.56
CA THR A 107 -6.22 -3.98 7.10
C THR A 107 -6.65 -2.57 7.44
N TRP A 108 -7.93 -2.27 7.30
CA TRP A 108 -8.43 -0.91 7.29
C TRP A 108 -8.87 -0.40 8.69
N GLY A 109 -8.44 0.80 9.08
CA GLY A 109 -9.11 1.57 10.15
C GLY A 109 -8.90 1.09 11.58
N PHE A 110 -7.65 0.79 11.95
CA PHE A 110 -7.16 0.53 13.33
C PHE A 110 -8.02 -0.34 14.28
N SER A 111 -7.42 -1.43 14.76
CA SER A 111 -7.76 -2.05 16.04
C SER A 111 -6.48 -2.34 16.83
N SER A 112 -6.42 -1.90 18.08
CA SER A 112 -5.30 -2.16 19.00
C SER A 112 -5.21 -3.60 19.51
N SER A 113 -6.12 -4.48 19.12
CA SER A 113 -6.04 -5.92 19.40
C SER A 113 -6.47 -6.74 18.19
N SER A 114 -5.85 -7.89 17.98
CA SER A 114 -6.24 -8.84 16.92
C SER A 114 -7.70 -9.33 17.00
N GLU A 115 -8.38 -8.99 18.11
CA GLU A 115 -9.75 -9.34 18.44
C GLU A 115 -10.79 -8.33 17.93
N LYS A 116 -10.49 -7.02 17.87
CA LYS A 116 -11.43 -6.04 17.27
C LYS A 116 -11.16 -5.91 15.77
N LYS A 117 -12.21 -6.11 14.97
CA LYS A 117 -12.12 -6.09 13.50
C LYS A 117 -12.20 -4.65 12.96
N ALA A 118 -11.73 -4.46 11.72
CA ALA A 118 -11.82 -3.21 10.98
C ALA A 118 -13.26 -2.66 10.98
N ARG A 119 -13.42 -1.36 11.27
CA ARG A 119 -14.71 -0.64 11.20
C ARG A 119 -14.60 0.56 10.27
N LEU A 120 -15.60 0.73 9.40
CA LEU A 120 -15.63 1.81 8.43
C LEU A 120 -15.64 3.18 9.12
N SER A 121 -16.35 3.31 10.24
CA SER A 121 -16.39 4.56 11.01
C SER A 121 -15.01 4.97 11.53
N ALA A 122 -14.23 4.01 12.07
CA ALA A 122 -12.89 4.26 12.56
C ALA A 122 -11.93 4.64 11.43
N TRP A 123 -12.06 4.01 10.26
CA TRP A 123 -11.27 4.40 9.08
C TRP A 123 -11.64 5.80 8.58
N LYS A 124 -12.93 6.15 8.57
CA LYS A 124 -13.44 7.47 8.12
C LYS A 124 -12.82 8.64 8.88
N GLU A 125 -12.65 8.50 10.20
CA GLU A 125 -12.13 9.54 11.09
C GLU A 125 -10.69 9.98 10.80
N LYS A 126 -9.92 9.16 10.07
CA LYS A 126 -8.51 9.41 9.85
C LYS A 126 -8.21 9.76 8.41
N GLU A 127 -7.93 11.02 8.18
CA GLU A 127 -7.51 11.52 6.89
C GLU A 127 -6.06 11.12 6.62
N PRO A 128 -5.72 10.64 5.40
CA PRO A 128 -4.39 10.11 5.12
C PRO A 128 -3.33 11.18 4.90
N ILE A 129 -3.76 12.38 4.52
CA ILE A 129 -2.91 13.52 4.19
C ILE A 129 -3.45 14.80 4.81
N LYS A 130 -2.55 15.61 5.34
CA LYS A 130 -2.84 17.00 5.76
C LYS A 130 -2.00 17.94 4.90
N VAL A 131 -2.63 19.00 4.40
CA VAL A 131 -1.96 20.07 3.65
C VAL A 131 -1.98 21.34 4.49
N SER A 132 -0.82 21.94 4.73
CA SER A 132 -0.67 23.16 5.53
C SER A 132 0.47 24.00 4.99
N GLY A 133 0.19 25.24 4.57
CA GLY A 133 1.22 26.17 4.07
C GLY A 133 2.03 25.60 2.91
N GLY A 134 1.40 24.84 2.01
CA GLY A 134 2.08 24.16 0.89
C GLY A 134 2.85 22.89 1.27
N SER A 135 2.93 22.53 2.55
CA SER A 135 3.56 21.27 2.98
C SER A 135 2.53 20.17 3.16
N CYS A 136 2.87 18.95 2.73
CA CYS A 136 2.06 17.76 2.90
C CYS A 136 2.63 16.85 3.99
N THR A 137 1.77 16.38 4.89
CA THR A 137 2.14 15.39 5.90
C THR A 137 1.20 14.19 5.87
N ALA A 138 1.77 12.99 5.82
CA ALA A 138 1.08 11.72 6.00
C ALA A 138 0.65 11.55 7.46
N ASN A 139 -0.60 11.18 7.69
CA ASN A 139 -1.14 11.04 9.04
C ASN A 139 -1.11 9.58 9.50
N ALA A 140 0.09 9.02 9.71
CA ALA A 140 0.24 7.70 10.30
C ALA A 140 1.29 7.66 11.41
N LYS A 141 0.89 7.12 12.56
CA LYS A 141 1.74 7.01 13.76
C LYS A 141 2.98 6.14 13.53
N SER A 142 2.93 5.20 12.60
CA SER A 142 3.99 4.23 12.31
C SER A 142 5.11 4.73 11.38
N VAL A 143 5.01 5.98 10.91
CA VAL A 143 5.81 6.47 9.76
C VAL A 143 7.00 7.34 10.19
N GLY A 144 7.08 7.71 11.47
CA GLY A 144 8.18 8.52 12.03
C GLY A 144 8.23 9.94 11.43
N ASP A 145 8.88 10.07 10.27
CA ASP A 145 8.83 11.29 9.44
C ASP A 145 7.55 11.30 8.59
N THR A 146 6.65 12.22 8.93
CA THR A 146 5.37 12.38 8.25
C THR A 146 5.44 13.29 7.03
N LYS A 147 6.55 13.99 6.75
CA LYS A 147 6.63 14.87 5.58
C LYS A 147 6.66 14.07 4.27
N VAL A 148 5.86 14.52 3.32
CA VAL A 148 5.70 13.92 1.98
C VAL A 148 6.03 14.98 0.92
N SER A 149 6.96 14.66 0.01
CA SER A 149 7.27 15.47 -1.17
C SER A 149 6.15 15.45 -2.22
N GLU A 150 6.07 16.48 -3.08
CA GLU A 150 5.11 16.46 -4.19
C GLU A 150 5.36 15.27 -5.14
N GLY A 151 6.63 14.91 -5.37
CA GLY A 151 6.98 13.73 -6.18
C GLY A 151 6.41 12.43 -5.62
N GLY A 152 6.50 12.22 -4.30
CA GLY A 152 5.91 11.04 -3.67
C GLY A 152 4.39 11.04 -3.66
N ARG A 153 3.77 12.22 -3.43
CA ARG A 153 2.32 12.38 -3.56
C ARG A 153 1.85 12.05 -4.99
N GLN A 154 2.52 12.57 -6.02
CA GLN A 154 2.19 12.33 -7.43
C GLN A 154 2.33 10.86 -7.81
N LEU A 155 3.38 10.19 -7.33
CA LEU A 155 3.59 8.77 -7.58
C LEU A 155 2.42 7.93 -7.03
N LEU A 156 2.01 8.15 -5.78
CA LEU A 156 0.84 7.47 -5.24
C LEU A 156 -0.47 7.89 -5.94
N ALA A 157 -0.65 9.18 -6.22
CA ALA A 157 -1.84 9.69 -6.90
C ALA A 157 -2.05 9.04 -8.28
N THR A 158 -0.97 8.83 -9.04
CA THR A 158 -1.03 8.15 -10.35
C THR A 158 -1.56 6.72 -10.21
N ASN A 159 -1.08 5.97 -9.21
CA ASN A 159 -1.54 4.62 -8.95
C ASN A 159 -2.99 4.58 -8.45
N LEU A 160 -3.38 5.50 -7.57
CA LEU A 160 -4.76 5.64 -7.12
C LEU A 160 -5.70 5.97 -8.28
N GLN A 161 -5.33 6.87 -9.20
CA GLN A 161 -6.13 7.18 -10.39
C GLN A 161 -6.38 5.94 -11.26
N ARG A 162 -5.38 5.07 -11.42
CA ARG A 162 -5.54 3.79 -12.14
C ARG A 162 -6.55 2.87 -11.44
N LEU A 163 -6.51 2.80 -10.11
CA LEU A 163 -7.49 2.05 -9.32
C LEU A 163 -8.90 2.62 -9.42
N LEU A 164 -9.05 3.96 -9.37
CA LEU A 164 -10.34 4.61 -9.55
C LEU A 164 -10.92 4.36 -10.95
N ALA A 165 -10.09 4.40 -11.98
CA ALA A 165 -10.51 4.04 -13.34
C ALA A 165 -10.90 2.56 -13.46
N ALA A 166 -10.21 1.65 -12.77
CA ALA A 166 -10.59 0.25 -12.71
C ALA A 166 -11.92 0.05 -11.97
N GLU A 167 -12.13 0.73 -10.86
CA GLU A 167 -13.40 0.74 -10.14
C GLU A 167 -14.55 1.19 -11.02
N GLN A 168 -14.39 2.29 -11.76
CA GLN A 168 -15.39 2.77 -12.72
C GLN A 168 -15.69 1.76 -13.84
N ARG A 169 -14.68 1.05 -14.33
CA ARG A 169 -14.84 0.09 -15.43
C ARG A 169 -15.47 -1.24 -14.99
N ASN A 170 -15.10 -1.75 -13.82
CA ASN A 170 -15.43 -3.13 -13.47
C ASN A 170 -15.60 -3.39 -11.95
N GLY A 171 -15.65 -2.36 -11.11
CA GLY A 171 -15.86 -2.49 -9.68
C GLY A 171 -14.70 -3.15 -8.92
N THR A 172 -13.45 -2.97 -9.37
CA THR A 172 -12.26 -3.61 -8.75
C THR A 172 -12.18 -3.40 -7.24
N ILE A 173 -12.30 -2.16 -6.75
CA ILE A 173 -12.19 -1.83 -5.32
C ILE A 173 -13.37 -2.44 -4.55
N THR A 174 -14.58 -2.33 -5.10
CA THR A 174 -15.78 -2.94 -4.50
C THR A 174 -15.63 -4.46 -4.37
N LYS A 175 -15.07 -5.12 -5.39
CA LYS A 175 -14.79 -6.57 -5.36
C LYS A 175 -13.76 -6.94 -4.30
N VAL A 176 -12.71 -6.14 -4.11
CA VAL A 176 -11.72 -6.35 -3.04
C VAL A 176 -12.40 -6.29 -1.66
N PHE A 177 -13.26 -5.30 -1.41
CA PHE A 177 -14.00 -5.22 -0.14
C PHE A 177 -15.06 -6.31 0.04
N ALA A 178 -15.62 -6.83 -1.06
CA ALA A 178 -16.49 -8.01 -1.00
C ALA A 178 -15.68 -9.26 -0.61
N ALA A 179 -14.50 -9.45 -1.21
CA ALA A 179 -13.60 -10.56 -0.91
C ALA A 179 -13.01 -10.49 0.51
N SER A 180 -12.84 -9.27 1.06
CA SER A 180 -12.33 -9.08 2.43
C SER A 180 -13.35 -9.42 3.52
N ARG A 181 -14.61 -9.69 3.15
CA ARG A 181 -15.71 -10.05 4.06
C ARG A 181 -15.99 -9.00 5.15
N ASN A 182 -15.59 -7.74 4.93
CA ASN A 182 -15.90 -6.63 5.86
C ASN A 182 -17.41 -6.44 6.03
N ALA A 183 -18.17 -6.70 4.97
CA ALA A 183 -19.62 -6.58 4.94
C ALA A 183 -20.37 -7.57 5.83
N GLU A 184 -19.76 -8.70 6.18
CA GLU A 184 -20.35 -9.64 7.12
C GLU A 184 -20.31 -9.14 8.57
N ARG A 185 -19.52 -8.10 8.84
CA ARG A 185 -19.17 -7.68 10.20
C ARG A 185 -19.40 -6.20 10.47
N ASP A 186 -19.60 -5.38 9.44
CA ASP A 186 -19.73 -3.93 9.57
C ASP A 186 -20.64 -3.32 8.50
N ARG A 187 -20.06 -2.80 7.40
CA ARG A 187 -20.79 -2.06 6.33
C ARG A 187 -20.63 -2.73 4.96
N PRO A 188 -21.60 -2.58 4.04
CA PRO A 188 -21.54 -3.18 2.70
C PRO A 188 -20.29 -2.78 1.91
N PRO A 189 -19.81 -3.61 0.96
CA PRO A 189 -18.56 -3.34 0.23
C PRO A 189 -18.57 -2.01 -0.52
N SER A 190 -19.73 -1.57 -1.00
CA SER A 190 -19.91 -0.28 -1.68
C SER A 190 -19.64 0.92 -0.76
N GLU A 191 -19.96 0.84 0.54
CA GLU A 191 -19.68 1.92 1.49
C GLU A 191 -18.17 2.02 1.80
N TRP A 192 -17.48 0.88 1.86
CA TRP A 192 -16.02 0.83 1.99
C TRP A 192 -15.32 1.35 0.74
N ALA A 193 -15.79 0.95 -0.45
CA ALA A 193 -15.28 1.46 -1.72
C ALA A 193 -15.49 2.97 -1.84
N ALA A 194 -16.66 3.49 -1.44
CA ALA A 194 -16.93 4.93 -1.43
C ALA A 194 -15.92 5.69 -0.55
N GLU A 195 -15.58 5.16 0.63
CA GLU A 195 -14.59 5.78 1.51
C GLU A 195 -13.16 5.68 0.94
N PHE A 196 -12.80 4.56 0.32
CA PHE A 196 -11.54 4.43 -0.42
C PHE A 196 -11.44 5.54 -1.48
N ILE A 197 -12.48 5.70 -2.30
CA ILE A 197 -12.53 6.71 -3.37
C ILE A 197 -12.39 8.12 -2.77
N ARG A 198 -13.10 8.41 -1.67
CA ARG A 198 -13.02 9.70 -0.98
C ARG A 198 -11.59 10.00 -0.54
N LYS A 199 -10.95 9.09 0.19
CA LYS A 199 -9.57 9.24 0.66
C LYS A 199 -8.57 9.34 -0.51
N ALA A 200 -8.80 8.59 -1.58
CA ALA A 200 -7.92 8.61 -2.76
C ALA A 200 -7.95 10.00 -3.41
N ASN A 201 -9.15 10.58 -3.53
CA ASN A 201 -9.32 11.94 -4.04
C ASN A 201 -8.65 13.00 -3.15
N MET A 202 -8.56 12.80 -1.83
CA MET A 202 -7.79 13.71 -0.96
C MET A 202 -6.32 13.76 -1.36
N ILE A 203 -5.72 12.61 -1.66
CA ILE A 203 -4.31 12.52 -2.09
C ILE A 203 -4.15 13.07 -3.51
N ILE A 204 -5.04 12.71 -4.44
CA ILE A 204 -4.99 13.12 -5.85
C ILE A 204 -5.11 14.65 -5.98
N ASN A 205 -6.02 15.26 -5.23
CA ASN A 205 -6.32 16.69 -5.30
C ASN A 205 -5.43 17.55 -4.39
N ALA A 206 -4.68 16.93 -3.46
CA ALA A 206 -3.71 17.67 -2.68
C ALA A 206 -2.64 18.32 -3.58
N ARG A 207 -2.12 19.45 -3.11
CA ARG A 207 -1.04 20.21 -3.74
C ARG A 207 0.03 20.45 -2.69
N CYS A 208 1.19 19.83 -2.88
CA CYS A 208 2.38 20.10 -2.10
C CYS A 208 3.26 21.05 -2.93
N SER A 209 3.68 22.16 -2.33
CA SER A 209 4.51 23.19 -2.98
C SER A 209 6.02 22.92 -2.85
N ASN A 210 6.41 21.80 -2.24
CA ASN A 210 7.79 21.41 -1.97
C ASN A 210 8.27 20.32 -2.92
#